data_AF-A0A9P4HC59-F1
#
_entry.id   AF-A0A9P4HC59-F1
#
_cell.length_a   1.000
_cell.length_b   1.000
_cell.length_c   1.000
_cell.angle_alpha   90.00
_cell.angle_beta   90.00
_cell.angle_gamma   90.00
#
_symmetry.space_group_name_H-M   'P 1'
#
loop_
_entity.id
_entity.type
_entity.pdbx_description
1 polymer ?
#
loop_
_entity_poly.entity_id
_entity_poly.type
_entity_poly.pdbx_seq_one_letter_code
_entity_poly.pdbx_strand_id
1 'polypeptide(L)'
;ITTIVVTERYHTRFYPINPADMEGKDKNCKPGTLVHTTVTSPYFKEFFLQSHAGLVGTAKPAHYFVVQNDVNRKLLYTYVRATCGISYAPPAYYADSLCECGCIYLQDLLTGIGNIHQDLNKKKEEWEEHRKNIRDAIFKPAKEQQKSATGKWPRKTKEEEVMELVHKNEVLKLCQREALAQAEVVWKKHIVNKPGEKRKNPWKPALDKSMFWM
;
A
#
# COMPACT_ATOMS: atom_id res chain seq x y z
N ILE A 1 21.12 1.47 5.29
CA ILE A 1 19.88 1.09 4.55
C ILE A 1 19.39 2.35 3.87
N THR A 2 19.01 2.31 2.59
CA THR A 2 18.49 3.48 1.88
C THR A 2 16.99 3.34 1.69
N THR A 3 16.25 4.35 2.13
CA THR A 3 14.79 4.39 2.03
C THR A 3 14.39 5.66 1.31
N ILE A 4 13.72 5.47 0.17
CA ILE A 4 13.22 6.54 -0.69
C ILE A 4 11.76 6.24 -0.94
N VAL A 5 10.90 7.24 -0.70
CA VAL A 5 9.48 7.17 -1.02
C VAL A 5 9.29 7.83 -2.38
N VAL A 6 8.60 7.14 -3.28
CA VAL A 6 8.29 7.66 -4.62
C VAL A 6 6.79 7.87 -4.74
N THR A 7 6.41 9.07 -5.16
CA THR A 7 5.00 9.41 -5.41
C THR A 7 4.84 9.86 -6.85
N GLU A 8 4.00 9.16 -7.60
CA GLU A 8 3.62 9.56 -8.97
C GLU A 8 2.25 10.25 -9.00
N ARG A 9 1.42 10.11 -7.95
CA ARG A 9 0.05 10.67 -7.90
C ARG A 9 -0.04 11.98 -7.11
N TYR A 10 0.40 13.09 -7.72
CA TYR A 10 0.34 14.45 -7.14
C TYR A 10 -0.05 15.55 -8.17
N HIS A 11 -0.13 16.82 -7.74
CA HIS A 11 -0.67 17.93 -8.56
C HIS A 11 0.38 18.82 -9.25
N THR A 12 1.65 18.80 -8.83
CA THR A 12 2.74 19.57 -9.45
C THR A 12 3.04 19.13 -10.89
N ARG A 13 3.28 20.10 -11.78
CA ARG A 13 3.71 19.92 -13.17
C ARG A 13 4.82 20.91 -13.50
N PHE A 14 5.69 20.56 -14.44
CA PHE A 14 6.76 21.44 -14.91
C PHE A 14 6.62 21.70 -16.40
N TYR A 15 6.89 22.93 -16.79
CA TYR A 15 6.85 23.40 -18.16
C TYR A 15 8.21 24.01 -18.51
N PRO A 16 8.83 23.62 -19.62
CA PRO A 16 10.10 24.20 -20.04
C PRO A 16 9.90 25.67 -20.46
N ILE A 17 10.81 26.54 -20.03
CA ILE A 17 10.80 27.96 -20.40
C ILE A 17 11.41 28.13 -21.79
N ASN A 18 12.53 27.44 -22.05
CA ASN A 18 13.25 27.54 -23.31
C ASN A 18 12.74 26.50 -24.31
N PRO A 19 12.57 26.87 -25.59
CA PRO A 19 12.25 25.92 -26.64
C PRO A 19 13.26 24.77 -26.79
N ALA A 20 14.53 25.02 -26.44
CA ALA A 20 15.57 24.01 -26.49
C ALA A 20 15.40 22.88 -25.46
N ASP A 21 14.62 23.10 -24.39
CA ASP A 21 14.38 22.12 -23.32
C ASP A 21 13.03 21.38 -23.49
N MET A 22 12.31 21.69 -24.58
CA MET A 22 11.07 21.04 -24.96
C MET A 22 11.37 19.71 -25.69
N GLU A 23 10.55 18.69 -25.42
CA GLU A 23 10.57 17.41 -26.11
C GLU A 23 9.15 16.96 -26.49
N GLY A 24 9.05 16.33 -27.67
CA GLY A 24 7.82 15.73 -28.17
C GLY A 24 6.81 16.76 -28.71
N LYS A 25 5.67 16.25 -29.20
CA LYS A 25 4.59 17.06 -29.77
C LYS A 25 3.98 18.01 -28.73
N ASP A 26 3.86 17.54 -27.50
CA ASP A 26 3.20 18.25 -26.40
C ASP A 26 4.14 19.19 -25.62
N LYS A 27 5.39 19.35 -26.09
CA LYS A 27 6.38 20.30 -25.55
C LYS A 27 6.66 20.13 -24.06
N ASN A 28 6.79 18.87 -23.62
CA ASN A 28 7.14 18.54 -22.24
C ASN A 28 8.61 18.85 -21.95
N CYS A 29 9.01 18.85 -20.67
CA CYS A 29 10.43 18.89 -20.32
C CYS A 29 11.15 17.65 -20.88
N LYS A 30 12.44 17.77 -21.19
CA LYS A 30 13.26 16.62 -21.61
C LYS A 30 13.38 15.54 -20.51
N PRO A 31 13.58 14.26 -20.86
CA PRO A 31 13.79 13.18 -19.91
C PRO A 31 15.12 13.41 -19.20
N GLY A 32 15.16 13.18 -17.91
CA GLY A 32 16.27 13.53 -17.02
C GLY A 32 16.14 14.89 -16.35
N THR A 33 15.06 15.65 -16.60
CA THR A 33 14.81 16.93 -15.92
C THR A 33 14.66 16.71 -14.41
N LEU A 34 15.59 17.27 -13.64
CA LEU A 34 15.67 17.19 -12.19
C LEU A 34 15.36 18.55 -11.57
N VAL A 35 14.30 18.63 -10.76
CA VAL A 35 13.95 19.82 -9.98
C VAL A 35 14.15 19.51 -8.50
N HIS A 36 15.12 20.15 -7.86
CA HIS A 36 15.46 19.91 -6.46
C HIS A 36 15.43 21.18 -5.59
N THR A 37 15.14 22.33 -6.18
CA THR A 37 15.12 23.64 -5.53
C THR A 37 13.77 24.34 -5.71
N THR A 38 13.50 25.32 -4.85
CA THR A 38 12.36 26.27 -4.93
C THR A 38 10.98 25.68 -4.61
N VAL A 39 10.60 24.58 -5.27
CA VAL A 39 9.30 23.92 -5.09
C VAL A 39 9.37 22.73 -4.12
N THR A 40 10.56 22.47 -3.59
CA THR A 40 10.86 21.40 -2.64
C THR A 40 10.96 21.95 -1.22
N SER A 41 10.77 21.09 -0.24
CA SER A 41 10.84 21.38 1.19
C SER A 41 12.23 21.91 1.55
N PRO A 42 12.31 23.01 2.33
CA PRO A 42 13.60 23.52 2.80
C PRO A 42 14.23 22.64 3.88
N TYR A 43 13.45 21.76 4.52
CA TYR A 43 13.90 20.94 5.65
C TYR A 43 14.24 19.50 5.25
N PHE A 44 13.58 18.98 4.22
CA PHE A 44 13.72 17.58 3.83
C PHE A 44 14.43 17.43 2.48
N LYS A 45 15.15 16.32 2.32
CA LYS A 45 15.80 15.98 1.05
C LYS A 45 14.77 15.38 0.11
N GLU A 46 14.24 16.20 -0.78
CA GLU A 46 13.32 15.76 -1.82
C GLU A 46 13.66 16.37 -3.18
N PHE A 47 13.22 15.70 -4.24
CA PHE A 47 13.39 16.17 -5.60
C PHE A 47 12.32 15.58 -6.51
N PHE A 48 12.04 16.29 -7.59
CA PHE A 48 11.23 15.79 -8.69
C PHE A 48 12.13 15.39 -9.84
N LEU A 49 11.82 14.26 -10.47
CA LEU A 49 12.55 13.77 -11.62
C LEU A 49 11.58 13.31 -12.69
N GLN A 50 11.68 13.90 -13.88
CA GLN A 50 10.98 13.39 -15.07
C GLN A 50 11.95 12.51 -15.86
N SER A 51 11.91 11.20 -15.64
CA SER A 51 12.82 10.23 -16.27
C SER A 51 12.38 9.73 -17.65
N HIS A 52 11.16 10.03 -18.07
CA HIS A 52 10.56 9.57 -19.32
C HIS A 52 10.20 10.74 -20.24
N ALA A 53 10.07 10.43 -21.53
CA ALA A 53 9.51 11.33 -22.52
C ALA A 53 7.98 11.37 -22.39
N GLY A 54 7.40 12.57 -22.33
CA GLY A 54 5.96 12.74 -22.29
C GLY A 54 5.32 12.45 -23.65
N LEU A 55 4.81 11.23 -23.83
CA LEU A 55 4.25 10.78 -25.11
C LEU A 55 2.92 11.46 -25.46
N VAL A 56 2.04 11.64 -24.47
CA VAL A 56 0.72 12.24 -24.64
C VAL A 56 0.37 13.10 -23.43
N GLY A 57 -0.07 14.33 -23.69
CA GLY A 57 -0.45 15.31 -22.68
C GLY A 57 0.75 15.86 -21.91
N THR A 58 0.48 16.41 -20.72
CA THR A 58 1.54 16.95 -19.85
C THR A 58 2.19 15.83 -19.04
N ALA A 59 3.49 15.66 -19.22
CA ALA A 59 4.31 14.71 -18.48
C ALA A 59 4.24 15.01 -16.98
N LYS A 60 4.18 13.93 -16.21
CA LYS A 60 4.17 14.00 -14.76
C LYS A 60 5.52 13.52 -14.23
N PRO A 61 6.30 14.37 -13.54
CA PRO A 61 7.52 13.88 -12.91
C PRO A 61 7.16 12.85 -11.82
N ALA A 62 8.15 12.14 -11.29
CA ALA A 62 8.01 11.43 -10.03
C ALA A 62 8.62 12.27 -8.90
N HIS A 63 7.95 12.34 -7.76
CA HIS A 63 8.42 13.00 -6.55
C HIS A 63 9.13 11.97 -5.67
N TYR A 64 10.40 12.23 -5.36
CA TYR A 64 11.24 11.39 -4.54
C TYR A 64 11.50 12.09 -3.21
N PHE A 65 11.09 11.43 -2.13
CA PHE A 65 11.37 11.86 -0.77
C PHE A 65 12.41 10.92 -0.15
N VAL A 66 13.55 11.45 0.23
CA VAL A 66 14.68 10.68 0.75
C VAL A 66 14.62 10.65 2.27
N VAL A 67 14.30 9.48 2.83
CA VAL A 67 14.23 9.27 4.29
C VAL A 67 15.63 8.97 4.84
N GLN A 68 16.37 8.08 4.18
CA GLN A 68 17.72 7.69 4.54
C GLN A 68 18.48 7.33 3.26
N ASN A 69 19.73 7.79 3.08
CA ASN A 69 20.48 7.54 1.84
C ASN A 69 21.96 7.20 2.08
N ASP A 70 22.32 5.97 1.70
CA ASP A 70 23.66 5.38 1.67
C ASP A 70 24.06 4.90 0.25
N VAL A 71 23.25 5.10 -0.81
CA VAL A 71 23.55 4.52 -2.17
C VAL A 71 23.26 5.43 -3.38
N ASN A 72 23.87 5.06 -4.52
CA ASN A 72 23.99 5.84 -5.75
C ASN A 72 22.80 5.76 -6.73
N ARG A 73 22.54 6.87 -7.44
CA ARG A 73 21.31 7.23 -8.19
C ARG A 73 21.12 6.60 -9.59
N LYS A 74 21.51 5.34 -9.84
CA LYS A 74 21.54 4.73 -11.21
C LYS A 74 20.46 3.66 -11.50
N LEU A 75 19.29 3.73 -10.87
CA LEU A 75 18.28 2.66 -11.00
C LEU A 75 17.28 2.84 -12.16
N LEU A 76 17.11 4.05 -12.72
CA LEU A 76 15.94 4.38 -13.53
C LEU A 76 15.89 3.76 -14.94
N TYR A 77 17.01 3.23 -15.43
CA TYR A 77 17.12 2.63 -16.77
C TYR A 77 17.28 1.10 -16.74
N THR A 78 17.01 0.45 -15.60
CA THR A 78 17.18 -1.01 -15.44
C THR A 78 15.88 -1.78 -15.65
N TYR A 79 14.86 -1.17 -16.25
CA TYR A 79 13.60 -1.86 -16.50
C TYR A 79 13.69 -2.74 -17.75
N VAL A 80 13.31 -4.01 -17.62
CA VAL A 80 13.54 -5.01 -18.68
C VAL A 80 12.42 -5.06 -19.72
N ARG A 81 11.21 -4.55 -19.42
CA ARG A 81 10.08 -4.65 -20.36
C ARG A 81 9.98 -3.46 -21.34
N ALA A 82 10.84 -2.45 -21.19
CA ALA A 82 10.86 -1.29 -22.08
C ALA A 82 12.30 -0.82 -22.30
N THR A 83 12.60 -0.35 -23.51
CA THR A 83 13.91 0.18 -23.90
C THR A 83 14.04 1.69 -23.65
N CYS A 84 13.05 2.29 -22.98
CA CYS A 84 12.99 3.71 -22.65
C CYS A 84 12.96 3.95 -21.14
N GLY A 85 13.25 5.19 -20.73
CA GLY A 85 13.07 5.61 -19.34
C GLY A 85 11.60 5.60 -18.92
N ILE A 86 11.33 5.21 -17.68
CA ILE A 86 9.98 5.08 -17.10
C ILE A 86 9.79 6.13 -16.02
N SER A 87 8.55 6.46 -15.69
CA SER A 87 8.15 7.43 -14.67
C SER A 87 8.86 7.31 -13.32
N TYR A 88 9.10 6.10 -12.83
CA TYR A 88 9.73 5.89 -11.53
C TYR A 88 10.67 4.67 -11.49
N ALA A 89 11.32 4.47 -10.35
CA ALA A 89 12.35 3.45 -10.17
C ALA A 89 11.83 2.02 -10.47
N PRO A 90 12.53 1.23 -11.31
CA PRO A 90 12.12 -0.12 -11.70
C PRO A 90 11.81 -1.08 -10.55
N PRO A 91 12.54 -1.08 -9.41
CA PRO A 91 12.17 -1.94 -8.28
C PRO A 91 10.77 -1.66 -7.73
N ALA A 92 10.37 -0.39 -7.62
CA ALA A 92 9.02 -0.02 -7.19
C ALA A 92 7.99 -0.40 -8.27
N TYR A 93 8.33 -0.25 -9.55
CA TYR A 93 7.46 -0.66 -10.65
C TYR A 93 7.20 -2.17 -10.65
N TYR A 94 8.24 -2.98 -10.40
CA TYR A 94 8.09 -4.41 -10.26
C TYR A 94 7.20 -4.75 -9.07
N ALA A 95 7.39 -4.11 -7.91
CA ALA A 95 6.53 -4.30 -6.74
C ALA A 95 5.04 -4.05 -7.08
N ASP A 96 4.72 -2.97 -7.79
CA ASP A 96 3.35 -2.69 -8.23
C ASP A 96 2.79 -3.80 -9.13
N SER A 97 3.57 -4.25 -10.12
CA SER A 97 3.19 -5.35 -11.01
C SER A 97 2.93 -6.66 -10.26
N LEU A 98 3.71 -6.92 -9.21
CA LEU A 98 3.58 -8.11 -8.36
C LEU A 98 2.36 -8.01 -7.45
N CYS A 99 2.08 -6.82 -6.89
CA CYS A 99 0.85 -6.56 -6.16
C CYS A 99 -0.38 -6.72 -7.06
N GLU A 100 -0.36 -6.24 -8.30
CA GLU A 100 -1.44 -6.45 -9.27
C GLU A 100 -1.67 -7.95 -9.55
N CYS A 101 -0.59 -8.71 -9.75
CA CYS A 101 -0.68 -10.17 -9.89
C CYS A 101 -1.24 -10.82 -8.61
N GLY A 102 -0.79 -10.36 -7.43
CA GLY A 102 -1.30 -10.78 -6.13
C GLY A 102 -2.81 -10.57 -5.99
N CYS A 103 -3.31 -9.42 -6.44
CA CYS A 103 -4.74 -9.10 -6.44
C CYS A 103 -5.56 -10.05 -7.31
N ILE A 104 -5.00 -10.52 -8.44
CA ILE A 104 -5.68 -11.51 -9.30
C ILE A 104 -5.81 -12.86 -8.58
N TYR A 105 -4.76 -13.32 -7.91
CA TYR A 105 -4.81 -14.58 -7.16
C TYR A 105 -5.70 -14.52 -5.92
N LEU A 106 -5.75 -13.36 -5.28
CA LEU A 106 -6.58 -13.11 -4.11
C LEU A 106 -7.95 -12.54 -4.51
N GLN A 107 -8.33 -12.58 -5.79
CA GLN A 107 -9.55 -11.95 -6.27
C GLN A 107 -10.77 -12.44 -5.50
N ASP A 108 -10.92 -13.76 -5.31
CA ASP A 108 -12.03 -14.36 -4.54
C ASP A 108 -12.14 -13.78 -3.12
N LEU A 109 -11.00 -13.51 -2.48
CA LEU A 109 -10.93 -12.93 -1.15
C LEU A 109 -11.22 -11.42 -1.16
N LEU A 110 -10.79 -10.69 -2.19
CA LEU A 110 -10.89 -9.24 -2.28
C LEU A 110 -12.24 -8.74 -2.80
N THR A 111 -12.89 -9.50 -3.69
CA THR A 111 -14.18 -9.13 -4.29
C THR A 111 -15.38 -9.69 -3.53
N GLY A 112 -15.15 -10.54 -2.51
CA GLY A 112 -16.21 -11.09 -1.69
C GLY A 112 -17.06 -12.14 -2.38
N ILE A 113 -16.51 -12.84 -3.37
CA ILE A 113 -17.20 -13.95 -4.00
C ILE A 113 -17.23 -15.11 -2.98
N GLY A 114 -18.35 -15.24 -2.27
CA GLY A 114 -18.59 -16.23 -1.22
C GLY A 114 -18.82 -15.61 0.17
N ASN A 115 -18.91 -16.46 1.20
CA ASN A 115 -19.21 -16.02 2.57
C ASN A 115 -17.98 -15.52 3.35
N ILE A 116 -16.83 -15.37 2.71
CA ILE A 116 -15.54 -15.11 3.38
C ILE A 116 -15.57 -13.79 4.18
N HIS A 117 -16.08 -12.70 3.60
CA HIS A 117 -16.20 -11.44 4.33
C HIS A 117 -17.20 -11.52 5.49
N GLN A 118 -18.28 -12.30 5.34
CA GLN A 118 -19.27 -12.49 6.40
C GLN A 118 -18.65 -13.25 7.58
N ASP A 119 -17.88 -14.30 7.29
CA ASP A 119 -17.18 -15.10 8.30
C ASP A 119 -16.12 -14.26 9.06
N LEU A 120 -15.36 -13.42 8.35
CA LEU A 120 -14.39 -12.51 8.95
C LEU A 120 -15.06 -11.45 9.83
N ASN A 121 -16.18 -10.88 9.38
CA ASN A 121 -16.95 -9.91 10.16
C ASN A 121 -17.53 -10.54 11.42
N LYS A 122 -18.09 -11.76 11.30
CA LYS A 122 -18.62 -12.50 12.45
C LYS A 122 -17.52 -12.78 13.50
N LYS A 123 -16.35 -13.27 13.08
CA LYS A 123 -15.21 -13.48 13.99
C LYS A 123 -14.75 -12.18 14.66
N LYS A 124 -14.74 -11.08 13.91
CA LYS A 124 -14.42 -9.76 14.45
C LYS A 124 -15.42 -9.35 15.53
N GLU A 125 -16.71 -9.49 15.27
CA GLU A 125 -17.77 -9.19 16.24
C GLU A 125 -17.64 -10.04 17.51
N GLU A 126 -17.37 -11.34 17.37
CA GLU A 126 -17.10 -12.24 18.51
C GLU A 126 -15.92 -11.78 19.37
N TRP A 127 -14.81 -11.35 18.75
CA TRP A 127 -13.66 -10.83 19.49
C TRP A 127 -13.93 -9.47 20.14
N GLU A 128 -14.64 -8.57 19.45
CA GLU A 128 -15.03 -7.28 20.01
C GLU A 128 -15.95 -7.46 21.21
N GLU A 129 -16.93 -8.38 21.12
CA GLU A 129 -17.83 -8.72 22.21
C GLU A 129 -17.09 -9.33 23.40
N HIS A 130 -16.17 -10.28 23.14
CA HIS A 130 -15.34 -10.86 24.19
C HIS A 130 -14.52 -9.79 24.94
N ARG A 131 -13.89 -8.85 24.21
CA ARG A 131 -13.13 -7.75 24.82
C ARG A 131 -14.00 -6.74 25.55
N LYS A 132 -15.21 -6.50 25.04
CA LYS A 132 -16.22 -5.67 25.71
C LYS A 132 -16.64 -6.31 27.04
N ASN A 133 -16.85 -7.61 27.09
CA ASN A 133 -17.22 -8.32 28.32
C ASN A 133 -16.10 -8.27 29.37
N ILE A 134 -14.83 -8.40 28.97
CA ILE A 134 -13.68 -8.21 29.88
C ILE A 134 -13.65 -6.79 30.43
N ARG A 135 -13.86 -5.78 29.58
CA ARG A 135 -13.91 -4.37 30.01
C ARG A 135 -15.06 -4.14 30.99
N ASP A 136 -16.25 -4.63 30.67
CA ASP A 136 -17.47 -4.42 31.46
C ASP A 136 -17.42 -5.17 32.82
N ALA A 137 -16.54 -6.17 32.96
CA ALA A 137 -16.24 -6.82 34.24
C ALA A 137 -15.34 -5.98 35.16
N ILE A 138 -14.49 -5.12 34.58
CA ILE A 138 -13.54 -4.26 35.33
C ILE A 138 -14.14 -2.88 35.57
N PHE A 139 -14.78 -2.32 34.56
CA PHE A 139 -15.42 -1.01 34.57
C PHE A 139 -16.94 -1.16 34.48
N LYS A 140 -17.68 -0.39 35.27
CA LYS A 140 -19.15 -0.46 35.23
C LYS A 140 -19.66 -0.17 33.81
N PRO A 141 -20.49 -1.05 33.23
CA PRO A 141 -21.01 -0.85 31.89
C PRO A 141 -21.80 0.45 31.81
N ALA A 142 -21.72 1.13 30.66
CA ALA A 142 -22.36 2.44 30.46
C ALA A 142 -23.88 2.43 30.75
N LYS A 143 -24.55 1.28 30.62
CA LYS A 143 -25.97 1.10 30.94
C LYS A 143 -26.29 1.19 32.44
N GLU A 144 -25.32 0.91 33.30
CA GLU A 144 -25.44 0.97 34.76
C GLU A 144 -24.92 2.29 35.34
N GLN A 145 -24.30 3.14 34.51
CA GLN A 145 -23.80 4.43 34.93
C GLN A 145 -24.94 5.44 35.08
N GLN A 146 -25.05 6.05 36.26
CA GLN A 146 -25.99 7.14 36.49
C GLN A 146 -25.41 8.47 36.00
N LYS A 147 -26.31 9.38 35.56
CA LYS A 147 -25.92 10.76 35.26
C LYS A 147 -25.43 11.44 36.53
N SER A 148 -24.41 12.28 36.40
CA SER A 148 -23.97 13.15 37.49
C SER A 148 -25.11 14.07 37.95
N ALA A 149 -24.99 14.66 39.13
CA ALA A 149 -25.95 15.64 39.65
C ALA A 149 -26.20 16.84 38.69
N THR A 150 -25.26 17.10 37.76
CA THR A 150 -25.38 18.13 36.72
C THR A 150 -26.08 17.65 35.43
N GLY A 151 -26.60 16.43 35.41
CA GLY A 151 -27.27 15.81 34.25
C GLY A 151 -26.32 15.31 33.15
N LYS A 152 -25.00 15.44 33.33
CA LYS A 152 -23.98 14.98 32.38
C LYS A 152 -23.63 13.51 32.60
N TRP A 153 -23.42 12.78 31.50
CA TRP A 153 -22.86 11.43 31.54
C TRP A 153 -21.42 11.46 32.06
N PRO A 154 -21.01 10.48 32.89
CA PRO A 154 -19.62 10.35 33.31
C PRO A 154 -18.72 10.17 32.09
N ARG A 155 -17.56 10.84 32.11
CA ARG A 155 -16.52 10.64 31.10
C ARG A 155 -15.72 9.40 31.44
N LYS A 156 -15.21 8.73 30.41
CA LYS A 156 -14.29 7.61 30.56
C LYS A 156 -13.05 8.03 31.35
N THR A 157 -12.54 7.12 32.16
CA THR A 157 -11.27 7.33 32.84
C THR A 157 -10.11 7.14 31.86
N LYS A 158 -8.95 7.73 32.14
CA LYS A 158 -7.75 7.51 31.31
C LYS A 158 -7.37 6.03 31.22
N GLU A 159 -7.59 5.28 32.30
CA GLU A 159 -7.33 3.84 32.38
C GLU A 159 -8.27 3.05 31.46
N GLU A 160 -9.54 3.41 31.42
CA GLU A 160 -10.53 2.84 30.50
C GLU A 160 -10.18 3.12 29.03
N GLU A 161 -9.76 4.35 28.71
CA GLU A 161 -9.32 4.72 27.35
C GLU A 161 -8.09 3.94 26.90
N VAL A 162 -7.09 3.76 27.78
CA VAL A 162 -5.90 2.96 27.49
C VAL A 162 -6.26 1.49 27.27
N MET A 163 -7.15 0.93 28.10
CA MET A 163 -7.61 -0.45 27.94
C MET A 163 -8.36 -0.65 26.62
N GLU A 164 -9.24 0.28 26.24
CA GLU A 164 -9.94 0.22 24.96
C GLU A 164 -8.99 0.27 23.77
N LEU A 165 -7.94 1.09 23.84
CA LEU A 165 -6.93 1.16 22.80
C LEU A 165 -6.15 -0.17 22.69
N VAL A 166 -5.77 -0.78 23.82
CA VAL A 166 -5.11 -2.09 23.85
C VAL A 166 -6.01 -3.16 23.25
N HIS A 167 -7.27 -3.25 23.70
CA HIS A 167 -8.23 -4.22 23.18
C HIS A 167 -8.47 -4.04 21.68
N LYS A 168 -8.60 -2.80 21.20
CA LYS A 168 -8.74 -2.51 19.76
C LYS A 168 -7.52 -2.99 18.98
N ASN A 169 -6.32 -2.74 19.48
CA ASN A 169 -5.09 -3.21 18.84
C ASN A 169 -4.96 -4.74 18.84
N GLU A 170 -5.43 -5.40 19.89
CA GLU A 170 -5.45 -6.87 19.96
C GLU A 170 -6.45 -7.48 18.98
N VAL A 171 -7.67 -6.94 18.91
CA VAL A 171 -8.68 -7.35 17.92
C VAL A 171 -8.14 -7.16 16.51
N LEU A 172 -7.51 -6.02 16.22
CA LEU A 172 -6.88 -5.79 14.91
C LEU A 172 -5.82 -6.84 14.57
N LYS A 173 -4.98 -7.23 15.54
CA LYS A 173 -3.97 -8.29 15.35
C LYS A 173 -4.62 -9.64 15.07
N LEU A 174 -5.72 -9.98 15.75
CA LEU A 174 -6.46 -11.21 15.51
C LEU A 174 -7.12 -11.22 14.12
N CYS A 175 -7.78 -10.12 13.74
CA CYS A 175 -8.32 -9.93 12.39
C CYS A 175 -7.25 -10.07 11.32
N GLN A 176 -6.08 -9.46 11.52
CA GLN A 176 -4.98 -9.55 10.56
C GLN A 176 -4.48 -11.00 10.43
N ARG A 177 -4.31 -11.71 11.55
CA ARG A 177 -3.87 -13.11 11.53
C ARG A 177 -4.85 -14.00 10.78
N GLU A 178 -6.14 -13.85 11.05
CA GLU A 178 -7.18 -14.65 10.42
C GLU A 178 -7.31 -14.34 8.92
N ALA A 179 -7.29 -13.06 8.54
CA ALA A 179 -7.32 -12.65 7.14
C ALA A 179 -6.12 -13.22 6.36
N LEU A 180 -4.92 -13.20 6.95
CA LEU A 180 -3.72 -13.78 6.34
C LEU A 180 -3.80 -15.31 6.23
N ALA A 181 -4.35 -16.00 7.24
CA ALA A 181 -4.54 -17.44 7.18
C ALA A 181 -5.49 -17.85 6.05
N GLN A 182 -6.57 -17.09 5.84
CA GLN A 182 -7.50 -17.32 4.74
C GLN A 182 -6.88 -16.99 3.38
N ALA A 183 -6.13 -15.88 3.29
CA ALA A 183 -5.38 -15.52 2.09
C ALA A 183 -4.39 -16.62 1.70
N GLU A 184 -3.70 -17.22 2.66
CA GLU A 184 -2.76 -18.32 2.42
C GLU A 184 -3.46 -19.55 1.80
N VAL A 185 -4.67 -19.88 2.27
CA VAL A 185 -5.46 -20.98 1.72
C VAL A 185 -5.85 -20.70 0.27
N VAL A 186 -6.31 -19.48 -0.05
CA VAL A 186 -6.66 -19.07 -1.42
C VAL A 186 -5.43 -19.09 -2.31
N TRP A 187 -4.32 -18.49 -1.86
CA TRP A 187 -3.05 -18.44 -2.57
C TRP A 187 -2.51 -19.83 -2.94
N LYS A 188 -2.55 -20.78 -1.99
CA LYS A 188 -2.07 -22.15 -2.20
C LYS A 188 -2.83 -22.90 -3.30
N LYS A 189 -4.08 -22.54 -3.61
CA LYS A 189 -4.85 -23.14 -4.72
C LYS A 189 -4.19 -22.92 -6.08
N HIS A 190 -3.43 -21.84 -6.24
CA HIS A 190 -2.76 -21.50 -7.50
C HIS A 190 -1.34 -22.06 -7.59
N ILE A 191 -0.71 -22.40 -6.46
CA ILE A 191 0.66 -22.94 -6.43
C ILE A 191 0.67 -24.46 -6.56
N VAL A 192 -0.22 -25.15 -5.83
CA VAL A 192 -0.18 -26.62 -5.76
C VAL A 192 -1.18 -27.20 -6.76
N ASN A 193 -0.66 -27.90 -7.77
CA ASN A 193 -1.50 -28.69 -8.66
C ASN A 193 -1.72 -30.07 -8.05
N LYS A 194 -2.98 -30.50 -7.94
CA LYS A 194 -3.28 -31.89 -7.60
C LYS A 194 -2.84 -32.81 -8.75
N PRO A 195 -2.34 -34.02 -8.46
CA PRO A 195 -2.02 -34.98 -9.50
C PRO A 195 -3.23 -35.23 -10.41
N GLY A 196 -3.07 -35.03 -11.72
CA GLY A 196 -4.13 -35.22 -12.73
C GLY A 196 -5.06 -34.02 -12.99
N GLU A 197 -4.99 -32.93 -12.20
CA GLU A 197 -5.72 -31.69 -12.51
C GLU A 197 -4.93 -30.78 -13.48
N LYS A 198 -5.64 -30.07 -14.36
CA LYS A 198 -5.03 -29.00 -15.17
C LYS A 198 -4.46 -27.92 -14.25
N ARG A 199 -3.28 -27.43 -14.59
CA ARG A 199 -2.59 -26.39 -13.81
C ARG A 199 -3.45 -25.13 -13.71
N LYS A 200 -3.66 -24.65 -12.47
CA LYS A 200 -4.48 -23.46 -12.17
C LYS A 200 -3.68 -22.15 -12.21
N ASN A 201 -2.35 -22.26 -12.19
CA ASN A 201 -1.46 -21.12 -12.38
C ASN A 201 -1.50 -20.69 -13.86
N PRO A 202 -1.85 -19.42 -14.19
CA PRO A 202 -1.90 -18.94 -15.57
C PRO A 202 -0.53 -18.83 -16.25
N TRP A 203 0.57 -18.85 -15.49
CA TRP A 203 1.93 -18.71 -16.03
C TRP A 203 2.52 -20.04 -16.49
N LYS A 204 3.70 -20.07 -17.13
CA LYS A 204 4.40 -21.32 -17.49
C LYS A 204 5.10 -21.97 -16.29
N PRO A 205 5.28 -23.31 -16.23
CA PRO A 205 5.91 -23.98 -15.08
C PRO A 205 7.38 -23.58 -14.86
N ALA A 206 8.07 -23.25 -15.94
CA ALA A 206 9.46 -22.79 -15.88
C ALA A 206 9.63 -21.47 -15.11
N LEU A 207 8.56 -20.68 -14.94
CA LEU A 207 8.59 -19.39 -14.26
C LEU A 207 8.39 -19.52 -12.74
N ASP A 208 7.97 -20.68 -12.23
CA ASP A 208 7.69 -20.90 -10.80
C ASP A 208 8.94 -20.70 -9.90
N LYS A 209 10.14 -20.76 -10.48
CA LYS A 209 11.43 -20.55 -9.78
C LYS A 209 12.08 -19.19 -10.06
N SER A 210 11.42 -18.30 -10.82
CA SER A 210 12.00 -17.03 -11.27
C SER A 210 11.45 -15.84 -10.49
N MET A 211 12.24 -14.76 -10.34
CA MET A 211 11.78 -13.48 -9.78
C MET A 211 10.69 -12.80 -10.62
N PHE A 212 10.40 -13.26 -11.85
CA PHE A 212 9.21 -12.80 -12.57
C PHE A 212 7.90 -13.21 -11.86
N TRP A 213 8.03 -14.08 -10.86
CA TRP A 213 6.98 -14.60 -10.00
C TRP A 213 6.94 -13.96 -8.60
N MET A 214 7.99 -13.20 -8.22
CA MET A 214 8.19 -12.67 -6.86
C MET A 214 8.23 -11.17 -6.82
#